data_AF-A0AA94JQP5-F1
#
_entry.id   AF-A0AA94JQP5-F1
#
_cell.length_a   1.000
_cell.length_b   1.000
_cell.length_c   1.000
_cell.angle_alpha   90.00
_cell.angle_beta   90.00
_cell.angle_gamma   90.00
#
_symmetry.space_group_name_H-M   'P 1'
#
loop_
_entity.id
_entity.type
_entity.pdbx_description
1 polymer ?
#
loop_
_entity_poly.entity_id
_entity_poly.type
_entity_poly.pdbx_seq_one_letter_code
_entity_poly.pdbx_strand_id
1 'polypeptide(L)'
;MKGKLIFCSIFLLISCTNYNKKYRGFIYLNKNKPLVNAKIIEASTNNFGYTNNDGYFELQRVQMNDINDLIVIYDLVNKQKKDTIKLMYSGGLQKIKNIFLEKEIDTVFIGQ
;
A
#
# COMPACT_ATOMS: atom_id res chain seq x y z
N MET A 1 -11.44 -61.50 -0.97
CA MET A 1 -10.76 -60.42 -1.73
C MET A 1 -11.78 -59.39 -2.13
N LYS A 2 -11.35 -58.11 -2.19
CA LYS A 2 -12.07 -56.92 -2.70
C LYS A 2 -13.04 -56.30 -1.68
N GLY A 3 -12.90 -55.07 -1.22
CA GLY A 3 -11.90 -54.04 -1.46
C GLY A 3 -12.31 -52.84 -0.61
N LYS A 4 -11.36 -52.27 0.14
CA LYS A 4 -11.55 -51.05 0.93
C LYS A 4 -11.82 -49.89 -0.03
N LEU A 5 -12.99 -49.24 0.03
CA LEU A 5 -13.13 -47.91 -0.55
C LEU A 5 -12.74 -46.88 0.49
N ILE A 6 -11.57 -46.30 0.29
CA ILE A 6 -10.97 -45.24 1.10
C ILE A 6 -11.80 -43.97 0.92
N PHE A 7 -12.20 -43.38 2.05
CA PHE A 7 -12.86 -42.09 2.15
C PHE A 7 -11.91 -40.99 1.65
N CYS A 8 -12.07 -40.56 0.40
CA CYS A 8 -11.27 -39.47 -0.17
C CYS A 8 -11.85 -38.14 0.31
N SER A 9 -11.48 -37.75 1.54
CA SER A 9 -11.73 -36.41 2.07
C SER A 9 -10.95 -35.41 1.22
N ILE A 10 -11.59 -34.86 0.20
CA ILE A 10 -11.08 -33.73 -0.57
C ILE A 10 -11.02 -32.54 0.39
N PHE A 11 -9.85 -32.36 1.02
CA PHE A 11 -9.46 -31.09 1.60
C PHE A 11 -9.39 -30.08 0.45
N LEU A 12 -10.45 -29.29 0.30
CA LEU A 12 -10.41 -28.06 -0.48
C LEU A 12 -9.36 -27.16 0.18
N LEU A 13 -8.13 -27.23 -0.30
CA LEU A 13 -7.09 -26.26 -0.01
C LEU A 13 -7.56 -24.92 -0.59
N ILE A 14 -8.26 -24.15 0.22
CA ILE A 14 -8.58 -22.76 -0.07
C ILE A 14 -7.22 -22.07 -0.17
N SER A 15 -6.74 -21.88 -1.39
CA SER A 15 -5.47 -21.21 -1.65
C SER A 15 -5.64 -19.74 -1.23
N CYS A 16 -5.35 -19.44 0.04
CA CYS A 16 -5.42 -18.10 0.59
C CYS A 16 -4.25 -17.31 0.02
N THR A 17 -4.49 -16.65 -1.11
CA THR A 17 -3.48 -15.80 -1.73
C THR A 17 -3.41 -14.48 -0.97
N ASN A 18 -2.37 -14.33 -0.16
CA ASN A 18 -2.06 -13.09 0.56
C ASN A 18 -1.63 -12.00 -0.42
N TYR A 19 -2.59 -11.31 -1.03
CA TYR A 19 -2.34 -10.11 -1.81
C TYR A 19 -2.24 -8.90 -0.91
N ASN A 20 -1.31 -8.00 -1.22
CA ASN A 20 -1.29 -6.73 -0.53
C ASN A 20 -2.43 -5.84 -1.03
N LYS A 21 -3.48 -5.77 -0.20
CA LYS A 21 -4.70 -5.01 -0.48
C LYS A 21 -4.58 -3.54 -0.10
N LYS A 22 -3.48 -3.13 0.52
CA LYS A 22 -3.36 -1.78 1.11
C LYS A 22 -2.03 -1.15 0.73
N TYR A 23 -2.07 0.16 0.50
CA TYR A 23 -0.89 0.99 0.65
C TYR A 23 -0.73 1.31 2.13
N ARG A 24 0.49 1.30 2.64
CA ARG A 24 0.77 1.70 4.02
C ARG A 24 2.19 2.22 4.13
N GLY A 25 2.43 3.04 5.14
CA GLY A 25 3.77 3.49 5.48
C GLY A 25 3.75 4.79 6.25
N PHE A 26 4.94 5.35 6.45
CA PHE A 26 5.16 6.59 7.17
C PHE A 26 5.67 7.67 6.22
N ILE A 27 5.23 8.90 6.43
CA ILE A 27 5.66 10.06 5.65
C ILE A 27 6.20 11.11 6.61
N TYR A 28 7.42 11.56 6.34
CA TYR A 28 8.10 12.59 7.13
C TYR A 28 8.53 13.74 6.22
N LEU A 29 8.40 14.97 6.74
CA LEU A 29 9.04 16.16 6.21
C LEU A 29 10.46 16.26 6.76
N ASN A 30 11.44 16.59 5.90
CA ASN A 30 12.82 16.89 6.31
C ASN A 30 13.47 15.83 7.23
N LYS A 31 13.12 14.55 7.02
CA LYS A 31 13.60 13.36 7.77
C LYS A 31 13.13 13.16 9.21
N ASN A 32 12.65 14.18 9.89
CA ASN A 32 12.43 14.12 11.34
C ASN A 32 11.06 14.62 11.79
N LYS A 33 10.26 15.22 10.91
CA LYS A 33 8.94 15.72 11.25
C LYS A 33 7.85 14.84 10.63
N PRO A 34 7.05 14.08 11.41
CA PRO A 34 5.95 13.32 10.84
C PRO A 34 4.98 14.26 10.14
N LEU A 35 4.54 13.86 8.96
CA LEU A 35 3.64 14.67 8.14
C LEU A 35 2.22 14.34 8.58
N VAL A 36 1.71 15.05 9.58
CA VAL A 36 0.41 14.79 10.23
C VAL A 36 -0.75 15.33 9.39
N ASN A 37 -1.86 14.57 9.31
CA ASN A 37 -3.07 14.94 8.58
C ASN A 37 -2.84 15.27 7.10
N ALA A 38 -1.83 14.65 6.51
CA ALA A 38 -1.56 14.69 5.08
C ALA A 38 -2.64 13.92 4.34
N LYS A 39 -3.19 14.49 3.28
CA LYS A 39 -4.11 13.74 2.42
C LYS A 39 -3.31 12.89 1.43
N ILE A 40 -3.58 11.59 1.42
CA ILE A 40 -2.98 10.61 0.49
C ILE A 40 -4.04 10.22 -0.52
N ILE A 41 -3.75 10.35 -1.81
CA ILE A 41 -4.68 10.01 -2.90
C ILE A 41 -4.03 8.93 -3.76
N GLU A 42 -4.76 7.85 -4.04
CA GLU A 42 -4.37 6.89 -5.07
C GLU A 42 -4.61 7.52 -6.45
N ALA A 43 -3.54 7.73 -7.22
CA ALA A 43 -3.62 8.45 -8.50
C ALA A 43 -4.64 7.82 -9.46
N SER A 44 -5.28 8.65 -10.29
CA SER A 44 -6.32 8.24 -11.24
C SER A 44 -7.59 7.63 -10.61
N THR A 45 -7.76 7.76 -9.29
CA THR A 45 -8.95 7.33 -8.57
C THR A 45 -9.48 8.44 -7.64
N ASN A 46 -10.66 8.24 -7.06
CA ASN A 46 -11.19 9.09 -6.00
C ASN A 46 -10.87 8.56 -4.59
N ASN A 47 -9.98 7.57 -4.47
CA ASN A 47 -9.64 6.93 -3.22
C ASN A 47 -8.59 7.73 -2.45
N PHE A 48 -8.86 7.99 -1.18
CA PHE A 48 -7.95 8.77 -0.34
C PHE A 48 -8.00 8.34 1.13
N GLY A 49 -6.93 8.69 1.85
CA GLY A 49 -6.81 8.55 3.29
C GLY A 49 -6.00 9.69 3.87
N TYR A 50 -5.75 9.63 5.18
CA TYR A 50 -4.94 10.60 5.88
C TYR A 50 -3.86 9.94 6.73
N THR A 51 -2.74 10.63 6.89
CA THR A 51 -1.74 10.24 7.87
C THR A 51 -2.19 10.60 9.29
N ASN A 52 -1.80 9.78 10.25
CA ASN A 52 -2.02 10.02 11.67
C ASN A 52 -0.93 10.93 12.28
N ASN A 53 -0.92 11.05 13.62
CA ASN A 53 0.04 11.88 14.36
C ASN A 53 1.50 11.41 14.25
N ASP A 54 1.73 10.15 13.89
CA ASP A 54 3.06 9.58 13.69
C ASP A 54 3.51 9.67 12.23
N GLY A 55 2.67 10.27 11.35
CA GLY A 55 2.90 10.30 9.91
C GLY A 55 2.55 8.97 9.20
N TYR A 56 1.97 8.00 9.92
CA TYR A 56 1.56 6.71 9.38
C TYR A 56 0.24 6.83 8.62
N PHE A 57 0.12 6.16 7.48
CA PHE A 57 -1.14 5.98 6.76
C PHE A 57 -1.38 4.51 6.41
N GLU A 58 -2.65 4.19 6.23
CA GLU A 58 -3.11 2.96 5.60
C GLU A 58 -4.24 3.34 4.62
N LEU A 59 -4.15 2.86 3.38
CA LEU A 59 -5.12 3.15 2.32
C LEU A 59 -5.47 1.87 1.57
N GLN A 60 -6.74 1.48 1.63
CA GLN A 60 -7.27 0.32 0.92
C GLN A 60 -7.19 0.57 -0.59
N ARG A 61 -6.52 -0.29 -1.34
CA ARG A 61 -6.37 -0.14 -2.81
C ARG A 61 -7.73 -0.31 -3.49
N VAL A 62 -8.01 0.52 -4.48
CA VAL A 62 -9.14 0.30 -5.40
C VAL A 62 -8.73 -0.61 -6.55
N GLN A 63 -7.55 -0.38 -7.13
CA GLN A 63 -7.03 -1.21 -8.22
C GLN A 63 -6.08 -2.27 -7.65
N MET A 64 -6.46 -3.54 -7.80
CA MET A 64 -5.67 -4.67 -7.27
C MET A 64 -4.63 -5.18 -8.26
N ASN A 65 -4.90 -5.05 -9.56
CA ASN A 65 -4.04 -5.56 -10.63
C ASN A 65 -2.93 -4.57 -11.02
N ASP A 66 -3.17 -3.28 -10.79
CA ASP A 66 -2.24 -2.20 -11.13
C ASP A 66 -1.81 -1.45 -9.87
N ILE A 67 -0.61 -0.87 -9.92
CA ILE A 67 -0.13 0.03 -8.87
C ILE A 67 -0.16 1.45 -9.39
N ASN A 68 -0.97 2.27 -8.73
CA ASN A 68 -0.99 3.69 -8.96
C ASN A 68 -0.01 4.38 -8.03
N ASP A 69 0.61 5.46 -8.51
CA ASP A 69 1.36 6.36 -7.63
C ASP A 69 0.46 6.92 -6.53
N LEU A 70 1.07 7.35 -5.41
CA LEU A 70 0.36 8.06 -4.36
C LEU A 70 0.65 9.54 -4.44
N ILE A 71 -0.39 10.36 -4.44
CA ILE A 71 -0.29 11.80 -4.37
C ILE A 71 -0.45 12.22 -2.91
N VAL A 72 0.51 12.96 -2.37
CA VAL A 72 0.48 13.50 -1.00
C VAL A 72 0.17 14.98 -1.08
N ILE A 73 -0.85 15.44 -0.37
CA ILE A 73 -1.20 16.85 -0.24
C ILE A 73 -1.07 17.23 1.23
N TYR A 74 -0.34 18.31 1.51
CA TYR A 74 -0.03 18.75 2.86
C TYR A 74 0.20 20.25 2.93
N ASP A 75 0.01 20.83 4.11
CA ASP A 75 0.15 22.26 4.30
C ASP A 75 1.50 22.61 4.95
N LEU A 76 2.21 23.56 4.34
CA LEU A 76 3.35 24.25 4.94
C LEU A 76 2.95 25.71 5.09
N VAL A 77 3.00 26.26 6.31
CA VAL A 77 2.79 27.68 6.66
C VAL A 77 2.15 28.51 5.53
N ASN A 78 0.82 28.54 5.49
CA ASN A 78 0.00 29.31 4.53
C ASN A 78 0.10 28.89 3.06
N LYS A 79 0.63 27.70 2.75
CA LYS A 79 0.70 27.16 1.39
C LYS A 79 0.49 25.65 1.37
N GLN A 80 -0.49 25.22 0.58
CA GLN A 80 -0.64 23.80 0.25
C GLN A 80 0.46 23.36 -0.71
N LYS A 81 1.03 22.19 -0.43
CA LYS A 81 2.03 21.49 -1.24
C LYS A 81 1.46 20.16 -1.69
N LYS A 82 2.01 19.68 -2.81
CA LYS A 82 1.67 18.40 -3.41
C LYS A 82 2.97 17.70 -3.81
N ASP A 83 3.07 16.41 -3.51
CA ASP A 83 4.14 15.54 -3.96
C ASP A 83 3.57 14.21 -4.50
N THR A 84 4.39 13.45 -5.23
CA THR A 84 4.03 12.16 -5.78
C THR A 84 5.01 11.10 -5.31
N ILE A 85 4.55 10.17 -4.47
CA ILE A 85 5.32 9.02 -4.03
C ILE A 85 5.25 7.95 -5.12
N LYS A 86 6.42 7.61 -5.67
CA LYS A 86 6.57 6.48 -6.59
C LYS A 86 6.62 5.17 -5.81
N LEU A 87 5.77 4.23 -6.23
CA LEU A 87 5.71 2.91 -5.63
C LEU A 87 6.60 1.93 -6.41
N MET A 88 7.36 1.12 -5.68
CA MET A 88 8.04 -0.05 -6.24
C MET A 88 7.33 -1.31 -5.78
N TYR A 89 7.26 -2.31 -6.65
CA TYR A 89 6.59 -3.55 -6.31
C TYR A 89 7.28 -4.76 -6.87
N SER A 90 7.02 -5.91 -6.24
CA SER A 90 7.44 -7.21 -6.72
C SER A 90 6.24 -8.12 -6.93
N GLY A 91 6.21 -8.79 -8.07
CA GLY A 91 5.14 -9.68 -8.51
C GLY A 91 5.49 -10.31 -9.85
N GLY A 92 4.97 -11.52 -10.12
CA GLY A 92 5.03 -12.13 -11.46
C GLY A 92 3.92 -11.62 -12.37
N LEU A 93 3.74 -12.26 -13.53
CA LEU A 93 2.83 -11.91 -14.65
C LEU A 93 1.37 -11.52 -14.31
N GLN A 94 0.87 -11.68 -13.07
CA GLN A 94 -0.51 -11.32 -12.73
C GLN A 94 -0.73 -10.72 -11.34
N LYS A 95 0.21 -10.76 -10.39
CA LYS A 95 -0.11 -10.56 -8.95
C LYS A 95 0.99 -9.84 -8.17
N ILE A 96 0.69 -8.62 -7.71
CA ILE A 96 1.51 -7.79 -6.83
C ILE A 96 1.56 -8.42 -5.43
N LYS A 97 2.75 -8.77 -4.96
CA LYS A 97 2.97 -9.35 -3.62
C LYS A 97 3.36 -8.29 -2.59
N ASN A 98 4.29 -7.42 -2.94
CA ASN A 98 4.80 -6.37 -2.05
C ASN A 98 4.72 -5.00 -2.73
N ILE A 99 4.53 -3.96 -1.92
CA ILE A 99 4.52 -2.56 -2.34
C ILE A 99 5.45 -1.82 -1.38
N PHE A 100 6.44 -1.14 -1.92
CA PHE A 100 7.43 -0.36 -1.19
C PHE A 100 7.30 1.10 -1.60
N LEU A 101 7.54 2.00 -0.66
CA LEU A 101 7.65 3.42 -0.92
C LEU A 101 9.13 3.75 -1.22
N GLU A 102 9.44 4.27 -2.40
CA GLU A 102 10.77 4.81 -2.80
C GLU A 102 12.03 4.05 -2.31
N LYS A 103 12.15 2.75 -2.63
CA LYS A 103 13.33 1.90 -2.33
C LYS A 103 13.68 1.70 -0.84
N GLU A 104 12.90 2.25 0.10
CA GLU A 104 13.05 2.01 1.54
C GLU A 104 11.86 1.26 2.16
N ILE A 105 12.09 0.80 3.40
CA ILE A 105 11.14 0.09 4.26
C ILE A 105 10.03 1.06 4.65
N ASP A 106 8.87 0.97 3.99
CA ASP A 106 7.59 1.60 4.33
C ASP A 106 7.67 3.09 4.79
N THR A 107 8.70 3.86 4.41
CA THR A 107 8.95 5.23 4.89
C THR A 107 9.39 6.15 3.76
N VAL A 108 8.82 7.35 3.68
CA VAL A 108 9.16 8.37 2.68
C VAL A 108 9.55 9.68 3.34
N PHE A 109 10.56 10.33 2.78
CA PHE A 109 11.05 11.64 3.20
C PHE A 109 10.81 12.69 2.10
N ILE A 110 9.94 13.65 2.38
CA ILE A 110 9.55 14.71 1.45
C ILE A 110 10.25 16.03 1.83
N GLY A 111 10.57 16.86 0.82
CA GLY A 111 11.08 18.24 1.02
C GLY A 111 12.61 18.40 1.05
N GLN A 112 13.35 17.53 0.35
CA GLN A 112 14.81 17.69 0.15
C GLN A 112 15.16 18.86 -0.79
#